data_AF-A0A537YSQ4-F1
#
_entry.id   AF-A0A537YSQ4-F1
#
_cell.length_a   1.000
_cell.length_b   1.000
_cell.length_c   1.000
_cell.angle_alpha   90.00
_cell.angle_beta   90.00
_cell.angle_gamma   90.00
#
_symmetry.space_group_name_H-M   'P 1'
#
loop_
_entity.id
_entity.type
_entity.pdbx_description
1 polymer ?
#
loop_
_entity_poly.entity_id
_entity_poly.type
_entity_poly.pdbx_seq_one_letter_code
_entity_poly.pdbx_strand_id
1 'polypeptide(L)'
;MARVLSIAVDLMLGSKVQETLTAAGYEVVASPSIEETTWDGVELIVADLDVENPEALVGLGMPVLGYYSHVDVETKEAAEAAGVDKVVPRSRMARELPDLVKGLLDV
;
A
#
# COMPACT_ATOMS: atom_id res chain seq x y z
N MET A 1 3.31 2.73 17.61
CA MET A 1 2.53 3.44 16.57
C MET A 1 3.12 2.96 15.28
N ALA A 2 2.37 2.22 14.46
CA ALA A 2 2.97 1.57 13.32
C ALA A 2 3.26 2.59 12.20
N ARG A 3 4.43 2.45 11.55
CA ARG A 3 4.82 3.32 10.44
C ARG A 3 4.45 2.68 9.11
N VAL A 4 3.67 3.40 8.32
CA VAL A 4 3.13 2.94 7.04
C VAL A 4 3.74 3.76 5.91
N LEU A 5 4.33 3.09 4.93
CA LEU A 5 4.77 3.71 3.69
C LEU A 5 3.61 3.75 2.70
N SER A 6 3.36 4.92 2.12
CA SER A 6 2.40 5.12 1.04
C SER A 6 3.17 5.41 -0.26
N ILE A 7 3.11 4.50 -1.21
CA ILE A 7 3.60 4.69 -2.58
C ILE A 7 2.42 4.94 -3.51
N ALA A 8 2.30 6.18 -3.97
CA ALA A 8 1.22 6.61 -4.86
C ALA A 8 1.74 7.64 -5.87
N VAL A 9 1.42 7.45 -7.14
CA VAL A 9 1.71 8.42 -8.21
C VAL A 9 0.76 9.63 -8.20
N ASP A 10 -0.45 9.43 -7.71
CA ASP A 10 -1.48 10.46 -7.61
C ASP A 10 -1.38 11.19 -6.26
N LEU A 11 -0.94 12.45 -6.28
CA LEU A 11 -0.80 13.29 -5.08
C LEU A 11 -2.10 13.47 -4.31
N MET A 12 -3.26 13.47 -4.97
CA MET A 12 -4.56 13.56 -4.29
C MET A 12 -4.88 12.26 -3.57
N LEU A 13 -4.59 11.12 -4.19
CA LEU A 13 -4.77 9.81 -3.55
C LEU A 13 -3.81 9.62 -2.38
N GLY A 14 -2.52 9.94 -2.57
CA GLY A 14 -1.50 9.88 -1.53
C GLY A 14 -1.87 10.75 -0.34
N SER A 15 -2.34 11.99 -0.58
CA SER A 15 -2.83 12.87 0.50
C SER A 15 -4.00 12.25 1.26
N LYS A 16 -4.96 11.64 0.55
CA LYS A 16 -6.10 10.97 1.19
C LYS A 16 -5.69 9.75 2.02
N VAL A 17 -4.77 8.93 1.52
CA VAL A 17 -4.20 7.78 2.24
C VAL A 17 -3.51 8.27 3.52
N GLN A 18 -2.67 9.29 3.39
CA GLN A 18 -1.97 9.91 4.50
C GLN A 18 -2.92 10.47 5.56
N GLU A 19 -3.91 11.27 5.18
CA GLU A 19 -4.91 11.83 6.10
C GLU A 19 -5.69 10.73 6.84
N THR A 20 -6.15 9.72 6.10
CA THR A 20 -6.98 8.63 6.64
C THR A 20 -6.21 7.79 7.66
N LEU A 21 -4.98 7.40 7.34
CA LEU A 21 -4.15 6.58 8.23
C LEU A 21 -3.61 7.38 9.42
N THR A 22 -3.26 8.66 9.22
CA THR A 22 -2.87 9.55 10.32
C THR A 22 -4.01 9.72 11.31
N ALA A 23 -5.25 9.91 10.81
CA ALA A 23 -6.45 9.98 11.65
C ALA A 23 -6.74 8.68 12.41
N ALA A 24 -6.32 7.53 11.86
CA ALA A 24 -6.41 6.23 12.51
C ALA A 24 -5.25 5.96 13.51
N GLY A 25 -4.30 6.88 13.64
CA GLY A 25 -3.19 6.79 14.59
C GLY A 25 -1.95 6.05 14.06
N TYR A 26 -1.76 6.01 12.75
CA TYR A 26 -0.52 5.54 12.12
C TYR A 26 0.43 6.70 11.77
N GLU A 27 1.73 6.44 11.71
CA GLU A 27 2.69 7.37 11.11
C GLU A 27 2.79 7.06 9.62
N VAL A 28 2.52 8.02 8.74
CA VAL A 28 2.57 7.79 7.29
C VAL A 28 3.74 8.51 6.66
N VAL A 29 4.52 7.78 5.87
CA VAL A 29 5.57 8.31 5.01
C VAL A 29 5.11 8.18 3.57
N ALA A 30 5.01 9.29 2.85
CA ALA A 30 4.71 9.26 1.42
C ALA A 30 6.02 9.19 0.63
N SER A 31 6.07 8.33 -0.40
CA SER A 31 7.18 8.23 -1.33
C SER A 31 6.65 8.04 -2.76
N PRO A 32 7.32 8.61 -3.78
CA PRO A 32 6.90 8.42 -5.16
C PRO A 32 7.24 7.01 -5.70
N SER A 33 8.22 6.33 -5.12
CA SER A 33 8.65 5.00 -5.56
C SER A 33 9.42 4.22 -4.47
N ILE A 34 9.62 2.92 -4.68
CA ILE A 34 10.49 2.09 -3.82
C ILE A 34 11.91 2.65 -3.73
N GLU A 35 12.45 3.17 -4.84
CA GLU A 35 13.85 3.63 -4.97
C GLU A 35 14.13 4.93 -4.21
N GLU A 36 13.12 5.80 -4.11
CA GLU A 36 13.20 7.09 -3.41
C GLU A 36 12.77 7.00 -1.94
N THR A 37 12.43 5.80 -1.47
CA THR A 37 11.90 5.56 -0.12
C THR A 37 12.99 5.51 0.95
N THR A 38 12.68 6.08 2.12
CA THR A 38 13.39 5.79 3.38
C THR A 38 12.66 4.72 4.18
N TRP A 39 13.33 3.59 4.43
CA TRP A 39 12.75 2.39 5.05
C TRP A 39 12.78 2.37 6.58
N ASP A 40 13.38 3.37 7.22
CA ASP A 40 13.63 3.35 8.66
C ASP A 40 12.32 3.18 9.47
N GLY A 41 12.22 2.08 10.22
CA GLY A 41 11.05 1.79 11.05
C GLY A 41 9.72 1.60 10.31
N VAL A 42 9.70 1.48 8.97
CA VAL A 42 8.48 1.13 8.23
C VAL A 42 8.07 -0.30 8.59
N GLU A 43 6.78 -0.53 8.80
CA GLU A 43 6.20 -1.83 9.18
C GLU A 43 5.18 -2.36 8.17
N LEU A 44 4.67 -1.51 7.27
CA LEU A 44 3.72 -1.89 6.21
C LEU A 44 3.83 -0.98 4.99
N ILE A 45 3.59 -1.53 3.82
CA ILE A 45 3.60 -0.81 2.54
C ILE A 45 2.19 -0.76 1.95
N VAL A 46 1.73 0.43 1.58
CA VAL A 46 0.52 0.66 0.78
C VAL A 46 0.98 1.16 -0.58
N ALA A 47 0.80 0.37 -1.63
CA ALA A 47 1.38 0.67 -2.95
C ALA A 47 0.35 0.59 -4.09
N ASP A 48 0.52 1.48 -5.06
CA ASP A 48 -0.19 1.47 -6.34
C ASP A 48 0.43 0.45 -7.30
N LEU A 49 -0.27 -0.64 -7.54
CA LEU A 49 0.18 -1.74 -8.41
C LEU A 49 0.08 -1.40 -9.90
N ASP A 50 -0.59 -0.31 -10.27
CA ASP A 50 -0.63 0.15 -11.66
C ASP A 50 0.74 0.74 -12.08
N VAL A 51 1.64 1.02 -11.12
CA VAL A 51 2.96 1.64 -11.37
C VAL A 51 4.14 0.93 -10.70
N GLU A 52 3.91 0.25 -9.57
CA GLU A 52 4.95 -0.49 -8.86
C GLU A 52 4.91 -1.98 -9.20
N ASN A 53 6.10 -2.60 -9.26
CA ASN A 53 6.20 -4.03 -9.51
C ASN A 53 5.85 -4.82 -8.23
N PRO A 54 4.81 -5.68 -8.25
CA PRO A 54 4.43 -6.50 -7.10
C PRO A 54 5.55 -7.39 -6.57
N GLU A 55 6.39 -7.96 -7.43
CA GLU A 55 7.51 -8.83 -7.01
C GLU A 55 8.58 -8.03 -6.25
N ALA A 56 8.82 -6.79 -6.65
CA ALA A 56 9.76 -5.91 -5.97
C ALA A 56 9.25 -5.54 -4.57
N LEU A 57 7.94 -5.28 -4.44
CA LEU A 57 7.29 -4.98 -3.16
C LEU A 57 7.38 -6.17 -2.20
N VAL A 58 7.04 -7.37 -2.66
CA VAL A 58 7.10 -8.59 -1.84
C VAL A 58 8.54 -8.94 -1.46
N GLY A 59 9.50 -8.69 -2.34
CA GLY A 59 10.92 -8.91 -2.10
C GLY A 59 11.50 -8.12 -0.92
N LEU A 60 10.80 -7.10 -0.42
CA LEU A 60 11.19 -6.33 0.76
C LEU A 60 10.94 -7.06 2.08
N GLY A 61 10.14 -8.15 2.06
CA GLY A 61 9.86 -8.98 3.24
C GLY A 61 8.95 -8.31 4.28
N MET A 62 8.17 -7.32 3.85
CA MET A 62 7.22 -6.58 4.68
C MET A 62 5.79 -6.80 4.19
N PRO A 63 4.76 -6.66 5.05
CA PRO A 63 3.38 -6.73 4.63
C PRO A 63 3.05 -5.68 3.56
N VAL A 64 2.44 -6.12 2.46
CA VAL A 64 2.08 -5.26 1.32
C VAL A 64 0.55 -5.23 1.13
N LEU A 65 -0.01 -4.03 1.23
CA LEU A 65 -1.35 -3.68 0.75
C LEU A 65 -1.24 -3.06 -0.65
N GLY A 66 -1.39 -3.87 -1.68
CA GLY A 66 -1.47 -3.43 -3.06
C GLY A 66 -2.87 -2.97 -3.44
N TYR A 67 -2.97 -1.86 -4.15
CA TYR A 67 -4.23 -1.46 -4.79
C TYR A 67 -4.06 -1.18 -6.28
N TYR A 68 -5.13 -1.38 -7.05
CA TYR A 68 -5.12 -1.27 -8.50
C TYR A 68 -6.40 -0.58 -9.02
N SER A 69 -6.36 -0.08 -10.24
CA SER A 69 -7.54 0.50 -10.88
C SER A 69 -8.60 -0.55 -11.22
N HIS A 70 -9.88 -0.22 -11.01
CA HIS A 70 -11.01 -1.17 -11.05
C HIS A 70 -11.20 -1.95 -12.37
N VAL A 71 -10.47 -1.58 -13.43
CA VAL A 71 -10.56 -2.16 -14.77
C VAL A 71 -9.45 -3.18 -15.07
N ASP A 72 -8.52 -3.41 -14.14
CA ASP A 72 -7.34 -4.23 -14.40
C ASP A 72 -7.33 -5.53 -13.56
N VAL A 73 -7.96 -6.57 -14.10
CA VAL A 73 -7.99 -7.90 -13.46
C VAL A 73 -6.63 -8.61 -13.58
N GLU A 74 -5.86 -8.32 -14.65
CA GLU A 74 -4.54 -8.92 -14.86
C GLU A 74 -3.54 -8.45 -13.80
N THR A 75 -3.57 -7.15 -13.45
CA THR A 75 -2.75 -6.59 -12.36
C THR A 75 -3.06 -7.24 -11.01
N LYS A 76 -4.34 -7.57 -10.74
CA LYS A 76 -4.72 -8.31 -9.53
C LYS A 76 -4.10 -9.71 -9.51
N GLU A 77 -4.26 -10.46 -10.60
CA GLU A 77 -3.74 -11.84 -10.69
C GLU A 77 -2.21 -11.88 -10.60
N ALA A 78 -1.53 -10.92 -11.25
CA ALA A 78 -0.08 -10.79 -11.19
C ALA A 78 0.40 -10.49 -9.75
N ALA A 79 -0.27 -9.58 -9.05
CA ALA A 79 0.09 -9.24 -7.67
C ALA A 79 -0.18 -10.39 -6.68
N GLU A 80 -1.28 -11.11 -6.84
CA GLU A 80 -1.56 -12.31 -6.04
C GLU A 80 -0.55 -13.43 -6.33
N ALA A 81 -0.16 -13.61 -7.60
CA ALA A 81 0.88 -14.59 -7.98
C ALA A 81 2.26 -14.22 -7.45
N ALA A 82 2.58 -12.92 -7.35
CA ALA A 82 3.82 -12.42 -6.76
C ALA A 82 3.87 -12.60 -5.23
N GLY A 83 2.73 -12.88 -4.58
CA GLY A 83 2.64 -13.10 -3.14
C GLY A 83 2.33 -11.86 -2.31
N VAL A 84 1.71 -10.83 -2.91
CA VAL A 84 1.25 -9.64 -2.16
C VAL A 84 0.21 -10.06 -1.12
N ASP A 85 0.39 -9.65 0.14
CA ASP A 85 -0.47 -10.08 1.26
C ASP A 85 -1.94 -9.69 1.08
N LYS A 86 -2.18 -8.49 0.53
CA LYS A 86 -3.52 -8.01 0.26
C LYS A 86 -3.59 -7.16 -1.00
N VAL A 87 -4.43 -7.59 -1.94
CA VAL A 87 -4.71 -6.86 -3.18
C VAL A 87 -6.17 -6.42 -3.20
N VAL A 88 -6.44 -5.13 -3.37
CA VAL A 88 -7.81 -4.57 -3.39
C VAL A 88 -8.01 -3.51 -4.47
N PRO A 89 -9.23 -3.34 -5.01
CA PRO A 89 -9.52 -2.21 -5.89
C PRO A 89 -9.32 -0.87 -5.16
N ARG A 90 -8.86 0.18 -5.88
CA ARG A 90 -8.69 1.55 -5.35
C ARG A 90 -9.90 2.07 -4.57
N SER A 91 -11.12 1.77 -5.05
CA SER A 91 -12.37 2.18 -4.40
C SER A 91 -12.59 1.52 -3.04
N ARG A 92 -12.18 0.26 -2.89
CA ARG A 92 -12.23 -0.48 -1.64
C ARG A 92 -11.15 0.00 -0.69
N MET A 93 -9.91 0.16 -1.19
CA MET A 93 -8.81 0.74 -0.43
C MET A 93 -9.24 2.05 0.22
N ALA A 94 -9.74 3.01 -0.55
CA ALA A 94 -10.12 4.33 -0.03
C ALA A 94 -11.29 4.33 0.99
N ARG A 95 -12.01 3.22 1.14
CA ARG A 95 -13.15 3.08 2.09
C ARG A 95 -12.77 2.29 3.34
N GLU A 96 -11.96 1.24 3.17
CA GLU A 96 -11.61 0.26 4.21
C GLU A 96 -10.14 0.38 4.65
N LEU A 97 -9.42 1.43 4.22
CA LEU A 97 -7.96 1.57 4.42
C LEU A 97 -7.51 1.31 5.87
N PRO A 98 -8.11 1.90 6.92
CA PRO A 98 -7.69 1.63 8.29
C PRO A 98 -7.85 0.16 8.69
N ASP A 99 -8.97 -0.46 8.33
CA ASP A 99 -9.26 -1.86 8.67
C ASP A 99 -8.35 -2.82 7.91
N LEU A 100 -8.03 -2.51 6.65
CA LEU A 100 -7.11 -3.28 5.81
C LEU A 100 -5.68 -3.25 6.38
N VAL A 101 -5.19 -2.06 6.74
CA VAL A 101 -3.86 -1.89 7.33
C VAL A 101 -3.78 -2.57 8.70
N LYS A 102 -4.81 -2.39 9.54
CA LYS A 102 -4.88 -3.06 10.84
C LYS A 102 -4.83 -4.59 10.70
N GLY A 103 -5.61 -5.15 9.78
CA GLY A 103 -5.64 -6.59 9.55
C GLY A 103 -4.32 -7.19 9.05
N LEU A 104 -3.40 -6.38 8.52
CA LEU A 104 -2.07 -6.79 8.09
C LEU A 104 -0.99 -6.62 9.17
N LEU A 105 -1.20 -5.70 10.14
CA LEU A 105 -0.27 -5.46 11.25
C LEU A 105 -0.55 -6.33 12.48
N ASP A 106 -1.80 -6.79 12.65
CA ASP A 106 -2.23 -7.63 13.79
C ASP A 106 -1.95 -9.14 13.58
N VAL A 107 -1.14 -9.52 12.57
CA VAL A 107 -0.87 -10.91 12.13
C VAL A 107 0.40 -11.48 12.75
#